data_AF-A0AA43LY34-F1
#
_entry.id   AF-A0AA43LY34-F1
#
_cell.length_a   1.000
_cell.length_b   1.000
_cell.length_c   1.000
_cell.angle_alpha   90.00
_cell.angle_beta   90.00
_cell.angle_gamma   90.00
#
_symmetry.space_group_name_H-M   'P 1'
#
loop_
_entity.id
_entity.type
_entity.pdbx_description
1 polymer ?
#
loop_
_entity_poly.entity_id
_entity_poly.type
_entity_poly.pdbx_seq_one_letter_code
_entity_poly.pdbx_strand_id
1 'polypeptide(L)'
;MNEGLNVFNRLTLQQREARLQRCGLKAAMTPSGLAQLEQRGISPAEVNAIHRYYSKEIRRVHRQQYIVRIFNLQVVDILALGTGQAMRQKANAHRFGSLASIIAGEQRHTGGRVGGNDAGRIVEEDQPGSRAGIGRRDTGREGHLAEGSSAEVQATVQSPYNAGQHSRRSSAGQLCETAVRALYGLGLDSGEVRLTALGGKQFAAQAIIPLSIADSGVYQAASQALDAALALEQPGRPGLLMGMDPEFLLLRVSTGRVVPASRYLPLDGVAGCDAGPPGTQGAFPVAELRPQPRGEPRALLAQLMSAVRAADRLITDRTLSLRAGGMPLPGWALGGHLHFSGVTLTAPLLRALDNYLALPLMLLEDARAAARRPRYGVLGDFRIQPHGGFEYRTLPSFLVSPVIAKGAVFLAHLIVSRYEDLTLRPLDREDLHAAYYSGDKTPLRAAFIPLQAQLRGLPGYAQAAAYIEPLLGYIAQERTWDESRDIRSLWQSKAGAGIKSG
;
A
#
# COMPACT_ATOMS: atom_id res chain seq x y z
N MET A 1 6.14 -11.98 -16.51
CA MET A 1 4.99 -11.10 -16.81
C MET A 1 3.78 -11.96 -17.19
N ASN A 2 2.61 -11.59 -16.71
CA ASN A 2 1.30 -12.16 -17.03
C ASN A 2 1.24 -13.71 -17.03
N GLU A 3 1.92 -14.39 -16.11
CA GLU A 3 1.91 -15.86 -16.04
C GLU A 3 0.50 -16.43 -15.79
N GLY A 4 -0.35 -15.68 -15.07
CA GLY A 4 -1.77 -16.00 -14.88
C GLY A 4 -2.65 -15.74 -16.10
N LEU A 5 -2.12 -15.31 -17.26
CA LEU A 5 -2.89 -15.10 -18.50
C LEU A 5 -3.66 -16.35 -18.94
N ASN A 6 -3.06 -17.54 -18.76
CA ASN A 6 -3.73 -18.82 -19.03
C ASN A 6 -4.93 -19.07 -18.12
N VAL A 7 -4.94 -18.51 -16.91
CA VAL A 7 -6.11 -18.54 -16.02
C VAL A 7 -7.12 -17.48 -16.45
N PHE A 8 -6.69 -16.22 -16.64
CA PHE A 8 -7.54 -15.12 -17.10
C PHE A 8 -8.34 -15.49 -18.36
N ASN A 9 -7.68 -16.09 -19.36
CA ASN A 9 -8.31 -16.53 -20.60
C ASN A 9 -9.35 -17.64 -20.42
N ARG A 10 -9.25 -18.45 -19.35
CA ARG A 10 -10.24 -19.48 -18.99
C ARG A 10 -11.41 -18.95 -18.15
N LEU A 11 -11.24 -17.81 -17.45
CA LEU A 11 -12.32 -17.18 -16.69
C LEU A 11 -13.33 -16.50 -17.62
N THR A 12 -14.62 -16.84 -17.48
CA THR A 12 -15.72 -16.12 -18.13
C THR A 12 -15.83 -14.69 -17.63
N LEU A 13 -16.52 -13.80 -18.35
CA LEU A 13 -16.76 -12.41 -17.89
C LEU A 13 -17.46 -12.38 -16.52
N GLN A 14 -18.37 -13.32 -16.24
CA GLN A 14 -19.03 -13.45 -14.95
C GLN A 14 -18.05 -13.87 -13.84
N GLN A 15 -17.15 -14.83 -14.10
CA GLN A 15 -16.12 -15.22 -13.14
C GLN A 15 -15.12 -14.09 -12.89
N ARG A 16 -14.71 -13.35 -13.93
CA ARG A 16 -13.84 -12.15 -13.78
C ARG A 16 -14.52 -11.09 -12.92
N GLU A 17 -15.80 -10.77 -13.19
CA GLU A 17 -16.54 -9.78 -12.41
C GLU A 17 -16.72 -10.22 -10.94
N ALA A 18 -17.12 -11.48 -10.71
CA ALA A 18 -17.26 -12.05 -9.37
C ALA A 18 -15.93 -12.09 -8.60
N ARG A 19 -14.81 -12.39 -9.27
CA ARG A 19 -13.47 -12.40 -8.69
C ARG A 19 -13.02 -11.01 -8.25
N LEU A 20 -13.26 -9.98 -9.07
CA LEU A 20 -13.02 -8.58 -8.68
C LEU A 20 -13.90 -8.16 -7.49
N GLN A 21 -15.17 -8.56 -7.48
CA GLN A 21 -16.08 -8.30 -6.36
C GLN A 21 -15.63 -9.00 -5.07
N ARG A 22 -15.13 -10.25 -5.15
CA ARG A 22 -14.48 -10.95 -4.03
C ARG A 22 -13.21 -10.23 -3.54
N CYS A 23 -12.47 -9.55 -4.42
CA CYS A 23 -11.33 -8.70 -4.03
C CYS A 23 -11.74 -7.32 -3.46
N GLY A 24 -13.03 -7.08 -3.23
CA GLY A 24 -13.58 -5.85 -2.66
C GLY A 24 -13.70 -4.70 -3.65
N LEU A 25 -13.49 -4.96 -4.93
CA LEU A 25 -13.55 -3.96 -6.00
C LEU A 25 -14.96 -3.90 -6.59
N LYS A 26 -15.36 -2.72 -7.06
CA LYS A 26 -16.57 -2.60 -7.89
C LYS A 26 -16.20 -3.02 -9.32
N ALA A 27 -17.00 -3.89 -9.91
CA ALA A 27 -16.82 -4.38 -11.27
C ALA A 27 -18.16 -4.45 -12.00
N ALA A 28 -18.12 -4.22 -13.31
CA ALA A 28 -19.24 -4.20 -14.24
C ALA A 28 -18.72 -4.62 -15.62
N MET A 29 -18.34 -5.89 -15.75
CA MET A 29 -17.75 -6.50 -16.95
C MET A 29 -18.77 -7.28 -17.77
N THR A 30 -19.90 -7.63 -17.16
CA THR A 30 -21.06 -8.27 -17.80
C THR A 30 -22.07 -7.23 -18.28
N PRO A 31 -22.93 -7.53 -19.27
CA PRO A 31 -24.03 -6.64 -19.66
C PRO A 31 -24.96 -6.27 -18.50
N SER A 32 -25.23 -7.23 -17.60
CA SER A 32 -26.03 -7.01 -16.39
C SER A 32 -25.33 -6.09 -15.38
N GLY A 33 -24.01 -6.25 -15.18
CA GLY A 33 -23.20 -5.37 -14.33
C GLY A 33 -23.14 -3.93 -14.88
N LEU A 34 -23.02 -3.78 -16.20
CA LEU A 34 -23.08 -2.48 -16.88
C LEU A 34 -24.47 -1.82 -16.70
N ALA A 35 -25.56 -2.56 -16.94
CA ALA A 35 -26.91 -2.05 -16.74
C ALA A 35 -27.19 -1.65 -15.27
N GLN A 36 -26.71 -2.43 -14.29
CA GLN A 36 -26.77 -2.04 -12.87
C GLN A 36 -25.94 -0.79 -12.56
N LEU A 37 -24.78 -0.64 -13.19
CA LEU A 37 -23.92 0.53 -13.04
C LEU A 37 -24.63 1.78 -13.58
N GLU A 38 -25.31 1.69 -14.72
CA GLU A 38 -26.15 2.77 -15.26
C GLU A 38 -27.35 3.08 -14.35
N GLN A 39 -28.12 2.07 -13.96
CA GLN A 39 -29.32 2.20 -13.11
C GLN A 39 -29.03 2.79 -11.72
N ARG A 40 -27.86 2.52 -11.13
CA ARG A 40 -27.43 3.11 -9.84
C ARG A 40 -27.01 4.60 -9.93
N GLY A 41 -27.43 5.30 -10.98
CA GLY A 41 -27.30 6.75 -11.08
C GLY A 41 -28.32 7.47 -10.19
N ILE A 42 -27.84 8.06 -9.09
CA ILE A 42 -28.56 8.93 -8.16
C ILE A 42 -29.54 8.17 -7.23
N SER A 43 -29.27 8.21 -5.92
CA SER A 43 -30.28 7.95 -4.90
C SER A 43 -31.23 9.16 -4.82
N PRO A 44 -32.57 8.97 -4.80
CA PRO A 44 -33.52 10.08 -4.66
C PRO A 44 -33.32 10.95 -3.40
N ALA A 45 -32.58 10.46 -2.40
CA ALA A 45 -32.27 11.16 -1.16
C ALA A 45 -31.29 12.35 -1.32
N GLU A 46 -30.53 12.42 -2.42
CA GLU A 46 -29.53 13.49 -2.64
C GLU A 46 -30.01 14.59 -3.62
N VAL A 47 -31.19 14.44 -4.22
CA VAL A 47 -31.75 15.44 -5.14
C VAL A 47 -32.59 16.46 -4.37
N ASN A 48 -32.00 17.63 -4.14
CA ASN A 48 -32.68 18.80 -3.59
C ASN A 48 -33.97 19.09 -4.37
N ALA A 49 -35.09 19.33 -3.67
CA ALA A 49 -36.45 19.15 -4.19
C ALA A 49 -36.82 20.02 -5.42
N ILE A 50 -36.06 21.08 -5.68
CA ILE A 50 -36.26 22.06 -6.75
C ILE A 50 -36.09 21.45 -8.16
N HIS A 51 -35.25 20.42 -8.33
CA HIS A 51 -34.83 19.99 -9.68
C HIS A 51 -35.75 18.99 -10.40
N ARG A 52 -36.94 18.67 -9.86
CA ARG A 52 -37.83 17.63 -10.43
C ARG A 52 -38.39 17.98 -11.82
N TYR A 53 -38.61 19.26 -12.12
CA TYR A 53 -39.41 19.70 -13.28
C TYR A 53 -38.72 19.65 -14.66
N TYR A 54 -37.40 19.44 -14.74
CA TYR A 54 -36.62 19.39 -15.99
C TYR A 54 -36.09 17.98 -16.35
N SER A 55 -36.64 16.93 -15.74
CA SER A 55 -35.99 15.60 -15.67
C SER A 55 -36.33 14.60 -16.79
N LYS A 56 -37.07 14.99 -17.84
CA LYS A 56 -37.52 14.04 -18.89
C LYS A 56 -36.52 13.76 -20.02
N GLU A 57 -35.62 14.68 -20.36
CA GLU A 57 -34.77 14.53 -21.57
C GLU A 57 -33.26 14.32 -21.31
N ILE A 58 -32.77 14.53 -20.08
CA ILE A 58 -31.33 14.35 -19.76
C ILE A 58 -31.09 12.97 -19.13
N ARG A 59 -31.09 11.91 -19.95
CA ARG A 59 -30.83 10.51 -19.52
C ARG A 59 -29.56 9.88 -20.09
N ARG A 60 -28.47 10.64 -20.17
CA ARG A 60 -27.09 10.11 -20.12
C ARG A 60 -26.26 10.95 -19.14
N VAL A 61 -26.18 10.49 -17.88
CA VAL A 61 -25.23 11.04 -16.91
C VAL A 61 -23.83 10.61 -17.34
N HIS A 62 -23.15 11.50 -18.05
CA HIS A 62 -21.79 11.30 -18.55
C HIS A 62 -20.80 11.13 -17.39
N ARG A 63 -20.46 9.88 -17.07
CA ARG A 63 -19.45 9.54 -16.06
C ARG A 63 -18.06 9.58 -16.67
N GLN A 64 -17.11 10.17 -15.96
CA GLN A 64 -15.72 10.19 -16.39
C GLN A 64 -15.15 8.77 -16.43
N GLN A 65 -14.52 8.42 -17.56
CA GLN A 65 -13.85 7.14 -17.78
C GLN A 65 -12.34 7.32 -17.86
N TYR A 66 -11.60 6.25 -17.55
CA TYR A 66 -10.14 6.22 -17.56
C TYR A 66 -9.65 4.91 -18.18
N ILE A 67 -8.56 4.98 -18.93
CA ILE A 67 -7.67 3.84 -19.18
C ILE A 67 -6.45 4.04 -18.28
N VAL A 68 -6.14 3.05 -17.45
CA VAL A 68 -4.92 3.04 -16.62
C VAL A 68 -4.02 1.93 -17.16
N ARG A 69 -2.79 2.28 -17.54
CA ARG A 69 -1.77 1.36 -18.06
C ARG A 69 -0.81 0.96 -16.96
N ILE A 70 -0.56 -0.34 -16.83
CA ILE A 70 0.24 -0.92 -15.75
C ILE A 70 1.26 -1.89 -16.31
N PHE A 71 2.45 -1.91 -15.71
CA PHE A 71 3.54 -2.82 -16.00
C PHE A 71 4.16 -3.30 -14.68
N ASN A 72 4.21 -4.61 -14.44
CA ASN A 72 4.69 -5.21 -13.19
C ASN A 72 4.21 -4.44 -11.94
N LEU A 73 2.88 -4.30 -11.79
CA LEU A 73 2.21 -3.57 -10.69
C LEU A 73 2.40 -2.03 -10.66
N GLN A 74 3.31 -1.44 -11.43
CA GLN A 74 3.49 0.01 -11.51
C GLN A 74 2.53 0.62 -12.54
N VAL A 75 1.86 1.74 -12.19
CA VAL A 75 1.11 2.55 -13.16
C VAL A 75 2.09 3.36 -14.02
N VAL A 76 1.98 3.23 -15.33
CA VAL A 76 2.85 3.88 -16.32
C VAL A 76 2.18 5.09 -16.97
N ASP A 77 0.88 5.00 -17.26
CA ASP A 77 0.10 6.03 -17.96
C ASP A 77 -1.38 6.01 -17.50
N ILE A 78 -2.06 7.16 -17.58
CA ILE A 78 -3.45 7.38 -17.17
C ILE A 78 -4.16 8.29 -18.21
N LEU A 79 -4.94 7.68 -19.11
CA LEU A 79 -5.71 8.40 -20.12
C LEU A 79 -7.15 8.65 -19.64
N ALA A 80 -7.50 9.92 -19.41
CA ALA A 80 -8.88 10.32 -19.14
C ALA A 80 -9.70 10.37 -20.45
N LEU A 81 -10.66 9.46 -20.60
CA LEU A 81 -11.56 9.42 -21.76
C LEU A 81 -12.68 10.47 -21.58
N GLY A 82 -12.53 11.61 -22.26
CA GLY A 82 -13.39 12.78 -22.08
C GLY A 82 -14.80 12.62 -22.69
N THR A 83 -15.82 13.01 -21.94
CA THR A 83 -17.22 12.97 -22.39
C THR A 83 -17.61 14.23 -23.16
N GLY A 84 -17.37 14.22 -24.48
CA GLY A 84 -17.83 15.26 -25.41
C GLY A 84 -16.98 16.54 -25.45
N GLN A 85 -17.18 17.35 -26.50
CA GLN A 85 -16.37 18.55 -26.76
C GLN A 85 -16.54 19.65 -25.71
N ALA A 86 -17.67 19.69 -24.99
CA ALA A 86 -18.06 20.78 -24.08
C ALA A 86 -17.01 21.10 -22.99
N MET A 87 -16.28 20.11 -22.46
CA MET A 87 -15.27 20.38 -21.43
C MET A 87 -13.93 20.93 -21.97
N ARG A 88 -13.63 20.80 -23.27
CA ARG A 88 -12.42 21.44 -23.85
C ARG A 88 -12.49 22.97 -23.81
N GLN A 89 -13.69 23.55 -23.91
CA GLN A 89 -13.87 25.01 -23.86
C GLN A 89 -13.52 25.59 -22.47
N LYS A 90 -13.89 24.94 -21.36
CA LYS A 90 -13.47 25.38 -20.02
C LYS A 90 -11.97 25.22 -19.76
N ALA A 91 -11.33 24.19 -20.32
CA ALA A 91 -9.88 24.02 -20.21
C ALA A 91 -9.11 25.14 -20.95
N ASN A 92 -9.59 25.57 -22.12
CA ASN A 92 -8.99 26.69 -22.85
C ASN A 92 -9.28 28.06 -22.21
N ALA A 93 -10.48 28.26 -21.64
CA ALA A 93 -10.81 29.51 -20.94
C ALA A 93 -9.83 29.81 -19.78
N HIS A 94 -9.46 28.79 -18.99
CA HIS A 94 -8.46 28.96 -17.93
C HIS A 94 -7.02 29.16 -18.42
N ARG A 95 -6.69 28.85 -19.69
CA ARG A 95 -5.36 29.18 -20.27
C ARG A 95 -5.25 30.64 -20.71
N PHE A 96 -6.32 31.24 -21.23
CA PHE A 96 -6.30 32.64 -21.67
C PHE A 96 -6.58 33.65 -20.55
N GLY A 97 -7.32 33.27 -19.50
CA GLY A 97 -7.61 34.15 -18.36
C GLY A 97 -6.39 34.58 -17.51
N SER A 98 -5.20 34.03 -17.74
CA SER A 98 -4.00 34.29 -16.91
C SER A 98 -2.97 35.25 -17.54
N LEU A 99 -3.13 35.67 -18.80
CA LEU A 99 -2.23 36.66 -19.43
C LEU A 99 -2.79 38.08 -19.48
N ALA A 100 -4.13 38.24 -19.47
CA ALA A 100 -4.76 39.55 -19.59
C ALA A 100 -4.60 40.45 -18.34
N SER A 101 -4.31 39.86 -17.17
CA SER A 101 -4.22 40.56 -15.88
C SER A 101 -2.82 41.04 -15.49
N ILE A 102 -1.84 40.99 -16.41
CA ILE A 102 -0.42 41.32 -16.13
C ILE A 102 0.07 42.54 -16.94
N ILE A 103 -0.69 43.01 -17.94
CA ILE A 103 -0.24 44.03 -18.91
C ILE A 103 -0.91 45.41 -18.70
N ALA A 104 -1.88 45.54 -17.79
CA ALA A 104 -2.61 46.79 -17.57
C ALA A 104 -2.57 47.24 -16.10
N GLY A 105 -1.93 48.37 -15.79
CA GLY A 105 -2.19 49.10 -14.54
C GLY A 105 -1.04 49.74 -13.76
N GLU A 106 0.01 50.29 -14.37
CA GLU A 106 0.86 51.27 -13.68
C GLU A 106 0.46 52.72 -14.04
N GLN A 107 0.04 53.53 -13.06
CA GLN A 107 0.61 54.87 -12.77
C GLN A 107 -0.09 55.64 -11.63
N ARG A 108 0.71 55.96 -10.60
CA ARG A 108 0.86 57.28 -9.91
C ARG A 108 -0.27 57.93 -9.07
N HIS A 109 0.03 58.05 -7.76
CA HIS A 109 -0.19 59.21 -6.84
C HIS A 109 -1.66 59.63 -6.51
N THR A 110 -1.99 60.30 -5.39
CA THR A 110 -1.26 61.27 -4.53
C THR A 110 -1.63 61.21 -3.01
N GLY A 111 -0.72 61.70 -2.14
CA GLY A 111 -1.00 62.18 -0.76
C GLY A 111 -1.17 61.15 0.38
N GLY A 112 -0.79 61.42 1.64
CA GLY A 112 0.07 62.48 2.18
C GLY A 112 -0.06 62.72 3.72
N ARG A 113 1.06 63.04 4.40
CA ARG A 113 1.22 63.51 5.82
C ARG A 113 0.89 62.53 6.97
N VAL A 114 1.42 62.65 8.21
CA VAL A 114 2.76 63.09 8.72
C VAL A 114 2.92 62.77 10.23
N GLY A 115 4.16 62.53 10.71
CA GLY A 115 4.59 62.61 12.13
C GLY A 115 4.51 61.31 12.97
N GLY A 116 5.38 61.06 13.96
CA GLY A 116 6.65 61.72 14.31
C GLY A 116 7.20 61.40 15.73
N ASN A 117 8.51 61.18 15.86
CA ASN A 117 9.36 61.22 17.09
C ASN A 117 9.07 60.16 18.21
N ASP A 118 9.97 59.82 19.17
CA ASP A 118 11.35 60.27 19.49
C ASP A 118 12.21 59.21 20.28
N ALA A 119 13.52 59.49 20.41
CA ALA A 119 14.51 59.16 21.48
C ALA A 119 14.87 57.71 21.94
N GLY A 120 16.19 57.47 22.22
CA GLY A 120 16.71 56.29 22.97
C GLY A 120 18.25 56.02 22.92
N ARG A 121 19.08 56.58 23.82
CA ARG A 121 20.59 56.55 23.84
C ARG A 121 21.18 55.88 25.13
N ILE A 122 22.37 55.26 25.22
CA ILE A 122 23.42 54.83 24.23
C ILE A 122 23.64 53.28 24.31
N VAL A 123 24.75 52.56 24.61
CA VAL A 123 26.20 52.67 25.02
C VAL A 123 26.93 51.44 24.37
N GLU A 124 28.05 51.51 23.61
CA GLU A 124 29.51 51.46 23.99
C GLU A 124 29.98 50.21 24.82
N GLU A 125 31.15 49.57 24.61
CA GLU A 125 32.13 49.56 23.50
C GLU A 125 33.06 48.30 23.53
N ASP A 126 34.05 48.29 22.63
CA ASP A 126 35.41 47.70 22.72
C ASP A 126 35.80 46.36 22.04
N GLN A 127 37.02 46.39 21.48
CA GLN A 127 37.74 45.33 20.73
C GLN A 127 39.21 45.29 21.28
N PRO A 128 40.37 45.08 20.59
CA PRO A 128 40.70 44.76 19.18
C PRO A 128 41.80 43.66 18.98
N GLY A 129 42.25 43.44 17.72
CA GLY A 129 43.51 42.77 17.34
C GLY A 129 43.33 41.48 16.49
N SER A 130 43.53 41.41 15.16
CA SER A 130 44.71 41.71 14.28
C SER A 130 45.89 40.73 14.51
N ARG A 131 46.62 40.14 13.53
CA ARG A 131 46.97 40.37 12.09
C ARG A 131 47.35 39.00 11.43
N ALA A 132 47.74 38.84 10.15
CA ALA A 132 47.35 39.40 8.82
C ALA A 132 48.24 38.80 7.69
N GLY A 133 47.71 38.48 6.50
CA GLY A 133 48.45 37.99 5.30
C GLY A 133 47.51 37.28 4.30
N ILE A 134 47.21 37.75 3.08
CA ILE A 134 48.04 38.04 1.86
C ILE A 134 48.53 36.75 1.18
N GLY A 135 48.15 36.40 -0.07
CA GLY A 135 47.10 36.94 -0.98
C GLY A 135 47.41 36.69 -2.47
N ARG A 136 46.48 37.06 -3.40
CA ARG A 136 46.68 37.37 -4.85
C ARG A 136 47.26 36.25 -5.77
N ARG A 137 46.94 36.09 -7.07
CA ARG A 137 46.18 36.76 -8.17
C ARG A 137 45.81 35.64 -9.21
N ASP A 138 45.13 35.79 -10.35
CA ASP A 138 44.12 36.71 -10.97
C ASP A 138 44.15 36.48 -12.52
N THR A 139 43.20 37.04 -13.29
CA THR A 139 43.05 37.01 -14.77
C THR A 139 42.63 35.65 -15.36
N GLY A 140 41.78 35.55 -16.41
CA GLY A 140 40.97 36.50 -17.22
C GLY A 140 40.39 35.71 -18.43
N ARG A 141 39.51 36.17 -19.33
CA ARG A 141 38.51 37.24 -19.53
C ARG A 141 38.01 37.04 -21.00
N GLU A 142 36.89 37.65 -21.41
CA GLU A 142 36.41 37.81 -22.82
C GLU A 142 35.69 36.60 -23.46
N GLY A 143 34.73 36.76 -24.39
CA GLY A 143 34.04 37.98 -24.87
C GLY A 143 33.28 37.80 -26.20
N HIS A 144 32.21 38.59 -26.44
CA HIS A 144 31.34 38.69 -27.66
C HIS A 144 30.26 37.58 -27.86
N LEU A 145 28.96 37.89 -28.10
CA LEU A 145 28.24 38.53 -29.23
C LEU A 145 28.18 37.64 -30.50
N ALA A 146 27.06 37.47 -31.25
CA ALA A 146 25.64 37.84 -31.06
C ALA A 146 24.73 37.05 -32.05
N GLU A 147 23.43 37.42 -32.11
CA GLU A 147 22.40 36.97 -33.09
C GLU A 147 21.88 35.52 -32.96
N GLY A 148 20.77 35.20 -33.65
CA GLY A 148 20.05 33.93 -33.50
C GLY A 148 18.87 33.75 -34.45
N SER A 149 18.16 32.60 -34.37
CA SER A 149 17.01 32.27 -35.22
C SER A 149 16.08 31.21 -34.59
N SER A 150 14.82 31.19 -35.05
CA SER A 150 13.84 30.07 -35.02
C SER A 150 13.89 29.06 -33.86
N ALA A 151 13.02 29.23 -32.86
CA ALA A 151 12.75 28.22 -31.85
C ALA A 151 11.62 27.25 -32.29
N GLU A 152 11.98 26.08 -32.84
CA GLU A 152 11.04 24.97 -33.01
C GLU A 152 10.80 24.25 -31.68
N VAL A 153 9.58 24.31 -31.15
CA VAL A 153 9.23 23.69 -29.87
C VAL A 153 8.84 22.22 -30.07
N GLN A 154 9.83 21.32 -30.11
CA GLN A 154 9.59 19.88 -30.05
C GLN A 154 9.16 19.45 -28.64
N ALA A 155 7.90 19.02 -28.50
CA ALA A 155 7.31 18.65 -27.22
C ALA A 155 7.61 17.18 -26.84
N THR A 156 8.76 16.95 -26.19
CA THR A 156 9.19 15.66 -25.61
C THR A 156 9.91 15.94 -24.27
N VAL A 157 9.89 15.12 -23.21
CA VAL A 157 9.26 13.81 -22.92
C VAL A 157 8.52 13.93 -21.57
N GLN A 158 7.41 13.21 -21.35
CA GLN A 158 6.79 13.15 -20.01
C GLN A 158 7.51 12.14 -19.09
N SER A 159 7.90 12.58 -17.91
CA SER A 159 8.57 11.77 -16.88
C SER A 159 7.65 10.65 -16.34
N PRO A 160 8.16 9.44 -16.02
CA PRO A 160 7.34 8.33 -15.55
C PRO A 160 6.58 8.66 -14.26
N TYR A 161 5.37 8.10 -14.14
CA TYR A 161 4.44 8.40 -13.05
C TYR A 161 4.95 7.83 -11.71
N ASN A 162 5.60 8.67 -10.91
CA ASN A 162 6.09 8.33 -9.57
C ASN A 162 4.92 8.13 -8.59
N ALA A 163 4.42 6.90 -8.50
CA ALA A 163 3.25 6.53 -7.70
C ALA A 163 3.33 6.88 -6.20
N GLY A 164 4.54 7.14 -5.67
CA GLY A 164 4.74 7.62 -4.29
C GLY A 164 4.33 9.08 -4.03
N GLN A 165 4.14 9.91 -5.07
CA GLN A 165 3.84 11.35 -4.89
C GLN A 165 2.34 11.67 -4.68
N HIS A 166 1.44 10.69 -4.82
CA HIS A 166 0.00 10.89 -4.60
C HIS A 166 -0.49 10.09 -3.40
N SER A 167 -0.94 10.80 -2.36
CA SER A 167 -1.59 10.18 -1.20
C SER A 167 -2.69 9.22 -1.64
N ARG A 168 -2.72 7.99 -1.07
CA ARG A 168 -3.78 7.00 -1.31
C ARG A 168 -5.19 7.55 -1.08
N ARG A 169 -5.34 8.58 -0.24
CA ARG A 169 -6.62 9.26 0.05
C ARG A 169 -7.05 10.25 -1.04
N SER A 170 -6.25 10.49 -2.07
CA SER A 170 -6.58 11.29 -3.26
C SER A 170 -7.43 10.49 -4.27
N SER A 171 -8.10 11.19 -5.19
CA SER A 171 -8.89 10.52 -6.25
C SER A 171 -7.99 9.76 -7.23
N ALA A 172 -6.81 10.31 -7.56
CA ALA A 172 -5.82 9.65 -8.42
C ALA A 172 -5.20 8.42 -7.73
N GLY A 173 -4.87 8.51 -6.44
CA GLY A 173 -4.38 7.37 -5.66
C GLY A 173 -5.36 6.20 -5.65
N GLN A 174 -6.66 6.47 -5.43
CA GLN A 174 -7.71 5.42 -5.49
C GLN A 174 -7.94 4.87 -6.91
N LEU A 175 -7.78 5.69 -7.96
CA LEU A 175 -7.84 5.24 -9.35
C LEU A 175 -6.72 4.22 -9.64
N CYS A 176 -5.48 4.58 -9.29
CA CYS A 176 -4.30 3.72 -9.46
C CYS A 176 -4.41 2.42 -8.63
N GLU A 177 -4.79 2.52 -7.36
CA GLU A 177 -4.95 1.36 -6.48
C GLU A 177 -6.03 0.40 -7.01
N THR A 178 -7.17 0.93 -7.46
CA THR A 178 -8.25 0.14 -8.07
C THR A 178 -7.76 -0.59 -9.33
N ALA A 179 -6.98 0.06 -10.18
CA ALA A 179 -6.46 -0.54 -11.41
C ALA A 179 -5.44 -1.66 -11.13
N VAL A 180 -4.45 -1.43 -10.27
CA VAL A 180 -3.44 -2.44 -9.92
C VAL A 180 -4.10 -3.65 -9.25
N ARG A 181 -5.02 -3.43 -8.30
CA ARG A 181 -5.79 -4.51 -7.67
C ARG A 181 -6.71 -5.24 -8.66
N ALA A 182 -7.15 -4.60 -9.74
CA ALA A 182 -8.00 -5.24 -10.75
C ALA A 182 -7.22 -6.19 -11.68
N LEU A 183 -6.02 -5.82 -12.14
CA LEU A 183 -5.13 -6.77 -12.84
C LEU A 183 -4.71 -7.90 -11.90
N TYR A 184 -4.22 -7.56 -10.71
CA TYR A 184 -3.70 -8.53 -9.76
C TYR A 184 -4.78 -9.52 -9.28
N GLY A 185 -6.00 -9.03 -9.03
CA GLY A 185 -7.14 -9.85 -8.68
C GLY A 185 -7.49 -10.91 -9.74
N LEU A 186 -7.12 -10.70 -11.01
CA LEU A 186 -7.37 -11.63 -12.11
C LEU A 186 -6.15 -12.45 -12.57
N GLY A 187 -5.06 -12.44 -11.79
CA GLY A 187 -3.84 -13.20 -12.12
C GLY A 187 -2.86 -12.47 -13.06
N LEU A 188 -3.12 -11.21 -13.40
CA LEU A 188 -2.29 -10.40 -14.29
C LEU A 188 -1.37 -9.45 -13.50
N ASP A 189 -0.29 -9.01 -14.14
CA ASP A 189 0.65 -8.02 -13.59
C ASP A 189 0.83 -6.79 -14.47
N SER A 190 0.45 -6.88 -15.75
CA SER A 190 0.69 -5.85 -16.77
C SER A 190 -0.45 -5.77 -17.79
N GLY A 191 -0.84 -4.57 -18.23
CA GLY A 191 -1.91 -4.34 -19.20
C GLY A 191 -2.70 -3.06 -18.96
N GLU A 192 -3.84 -2.92 -19.63
CA GLU A 192 -4.78 -1.81 -19.47
C GLU A 192 -5.99 -2.19 -18.61
N VAL A 193 -6.41 -1.26 -17.74
CA VAL A 193 -7.68 -1.32 -17.00
C VAL A 193 -8.58 -0.16 -17.39
N ARG A 194 -9.81 -0.46 -17.80
CA ARG A 194 -10.84 0.56 -18.06
C ARG A 194 -11.72 0.76 -16.82
N LEU A 195 -11.64 1.96 -16.23
CA LEU A 195 -12.35 2.35 -15.02
C LEU A 195 -13.40 3.44 -15.31
N THR A 196 -14.60 3.30 -14.75
CA THR A 196 -15.60 4.40 -14.65
C THR A 196 -15.64 4.96 -13.24
N ALA A 197 -15.59 6.29 -13.11
CA ALA A 197 -15.81 6.99 -11.85
C ALA A 197 -17.29 6.92 -11.42
N LEU A 198 -17.53 6.73 -10.13
CA LEU A 198 -18.86 6.62 -9.51
C LEU A 198 -19.18 7.78 -8.55
N GLY A 199 -18.32 8.78 -8.48
CA GLY A 199 -18.32 9.78 -7.40
C GLY A 199 -17.58 9.28 -6.15
N GLY A 200 -17.42 10.14 -5.14
CA GLY A 200 -16.87 9.75 -3.82
C GLY A 200 -15.48 9.12 -3.82
N LYS A 201 -14.64 9.38 -4.84
CA LYS A 201 -13.34 8.70 -5.11
C LYS A 201 -13.45 7.19 -5.38
N GLN A 202 -14.63 6.71 -5.75
CA GLN A 202 -14.89 5.31 -6.06
C GLN A 202 -14.92 5.08 -7.58
N PHE A 203 -14.39 3.95 -8.00
CA PHE A 203 -14.29 3.54 -9.41
C PHE A 203 -14.82 2.12 -9.58
N ALA A 204 -15.26 1.77 -10.80
CA ALA A 204 -15.61 0.40 -11.17
C ALA A 204 -14.85 -0.06 -12.42
N ALA A 205 -14.33 -1.29 -12.38
CA ALA A 205 -13.68 -1.93 -13.52
C ALA A 205 -14.70 -2.46 -14.52
N GLN A 206 -14.55 -2.06 -15.80
CA GLN A 206 -15.44 -2.46 -16.90
C GLN A 206 -14.75 -3.41 -17.88
N ALA A 207 -13.47 -3.17 -18.17
CA ALA A 207 -12.68 -4.02 -19.05
C ALA A 207 -11.24 -4.13 -18.56
N ILE A 208 -10.64 -5.28 -18.86
CA ILE A 208 -9.26 -5.65 -18.52
C ILE A 208 -8.64 -6.19 -19.80
N ILE A 209 -7.55 -5.58 -20.24
CA ILE A 209 -6.82 -5.94 -21.47
C ILE A 209 -5.41 -6.33 -21.02
N PRO A 210 -5.04 -7.63 -21.03
CA PRO A 210 -3.68 -8.04 -20.71
C PRO A 210 -2.68 -7.40 -21.68
N LEU A 211 -1.49 -7.06 -21.19
CA LEU A 211 -0.38 -6.64 -22.04
C LEU A 211 -0.08 -7.73 -23.10
N SER A 212 -0.12 -7.36 -24.38
CA SER A 212 0.40 -8.20 -25.46
C SER A 212 1.86 -7.82 -25.77
N ILE A 213 2.60 -8.73 -26.41
CA ILE A 213 4.00 -8.52 -26.79
C ILE A 213 4.13 -7.41 -27.86
N ALA A 214 3.05 -7.11 -28.60
CA ALA A 214 3.05 -6.08 -29.65
C ALA A 214 2.92 -4.64 -29.12
N ASP A 215 2.43 -4.43 -27.89
CA ASP A 215 2.10 -3.09 -27.35
C ASP A 215 3.31 -2.36 -26.71
N SER A 216 4.54 -2.77 -27.04
CA SER A 216 5.75 -2.51 -26.26
C SER A 216 6.10 -1.03 -26.02
N GLY A 217 5.79 -0.14 -26.97
CA GLY A 217 6.31 1.24 -26.99
C GLY A 217 5.99 2.07 -25.73
N VAL A 218 4.77 1.99 -25.19
CA VAL A 218 4.39 2.74 -23.97
C VAL A 218 4.92 2.12 -22.68
N TYR A 219 5.42 0.88 -22.74
CA TYR A 219 5.93 0.13 -21.59
C TYR A 219 7.46 0.00 -21.59
N GLN A 220 8.14 0.34 -22.68
CA GLN A 220 9.58 0.13 -22.87
C GLN A 220 10.44 0.71 -21.73
N ALA A 221 10.19 1.96 -21.33
CA ALA A 221 10.91 2.61 -20.24
C ALA A 221 10.67 1.93 -18.87
N ALA A 222 9.47 1.39 -18.64
CA ALA A 222 9.13 0.66 -17.42
C ALA A 222 9.79 -0.74 -17.38
N SER A 223 9.89 -1.41 -18.55
CA SER A 223 10.68 -2.64 -18.68
C SER A 223 12.14 -2.37 -18.39
N GLN A 224 12.76 -1.42 -19.10
CA GLN A 224 14.18 -1.10 -18.93
C GLN A 224 14.53 -0.70 -17.49
N ALA A 225 13.64 0.02 -16.79
CA ALA A 225 13.81 0.35 -15.38
C ALA A 225 13.71 -0.88 -14.45
N LEU A 226 12.79 -1.81 -14.73
CA LEU A 226 12.67 -3.07 -13.99
C LEU A 226 13.86 -4.00 -14.24
N ASP A 227 14.26 -4.15 -15.50
CA ASP A 227 15.39 -4.97 -15.93
C ASP A 227 16.69 -4.47 -15.29
N ALA A 228 16.89 -3.14 -15.25
CA ALA A 228 18.02 -2.51 -14.55
C ALA A 228 17.96 -2.66 -13.01
N ALA A 229 16.77 -2.60 -12.40
CA ALA A 229 16.63 -2.82 -10.96
C ALA A 229 16.93 -4.27 -10.56
N LEU A 230 16.45 -5.24 -11.33
CA LEU A 230 16.71 -6.67 -11.11
C LEU A 230 18.19 -7.04 -11.37
N ALA A 231 18.85 -6.40 -12.33
CA ALA A 231 20.28 -6.59 -12.59
C ALA A 231 21.20 -6.11 -11.44
N LEU A 232 20.68 -5.33 -10.48
CA LEU A 232 21.40 -4.91 -9.27
C LEU A 232 21.19 -5.86 -8.08
N GLU A 233 20.30 -6.84 -8.17
CA GLU A 233 20.04 -7.79 -7.08
C GLU A 233 21.07 -8.93 -7.04
N GLN A 234 21.60 -9.19 -5.85
CA GLN A 234 22.48 -10.33 -5.61
C GLN A 234 21.68 -11.57 -5.18
N PRO A 235 21.99 -12.78 -5.70
CA PRO A 235 21.30 -14.02 -5.33
C PRO A 235 21.23 -14.26 -3.82
N GLY A 236 20.07 -14.66 -3.30
CA GLY A 236 19.83 -14.82 -1.86
C GLY A 236 19.59 -13.51 -1.09
N ARG A 237 19.85 -12.36 -1.73
CA ARG A 237 19.59 -10.99 -1.22
C ARG A 237 20.30 -10.69 0.12
N PRO A 238 21.65 -10.72 0.18
CA PRO A 238 22.41 -10.37 1.39
C PRO A 238 22.20 -8.92 1.87
N GLY A 239 21.71 -8.03 1.00
CA GLY A 239 21.30 -6.67 1.34
C GLY A 239 19.83 -6.53 1.80
N LEU A 240 19.08 -7.64 1.93
CA LEU A 240 17.69 -7.61 2.39
C LEU A 240 17.59 -7.01 3.79
N LEU A 241 16.75 -6.00 3.94
CA LEU A 241 16.40 -5.38 5.20
C LEU A 241 14.91 -5.57 5.46
N MET A 242 14.58 -6.22 6.58
CA MET A 242 13.20 -6.46 7.00
C MET A 242 12.77 -5.53 8.14
N GLY A 243 11.55 -4.99 8.02
CA GLY A 243 10.81 -4.32 9.09
C GLY A 243 9.43 -4.94 9.27
N MET A 244 8.67 -4.45 10.25
CA MET A 244 7.27 -4.85 10.48
C MET A 244 6.53 -3.81 11.31
N ASP A 245 5.22 -3.86 11.25
CA ASP A 245 4.28 -3.03 12.02
C ASP A 245 3.02 -3.82 12.40
N PRO A 246 3.11 -4.91 13.20
CA PRO A 246 1.95 -5.68 13.62
C PRO A 246 1.12 -4.99 14.70
N GLU A 247 -0.19 -5.15 14.57
CA GLU A 247 -1.22 -4.44 15.33
C GLU A 247 -1.82 -5.25 16.49
N PHE A 248 -2.37 -4.58 17.50
CA PHE A 248 -3.17 -5.18 18.57
C PHE A 248 -4.20 -4.20 19.17
N LEU A 249 -5.20 -4.74 19.87
CA LEU A 249 -6.23 -3.96 20.59
C LEU A 249 -6.06 -4.06 22.11
N LEU A 250 -6.53 -3.05 22.82
CA LEU A 250 -6.74 -3.10 24.27
C LEU A 250 -8.23 -3.34 24.55
N LEU A 251 -8.56 -4.47 25.19
CA LEU A 251 -9.93 -4.84 25.54
C LEU A 251 -10.16 -4.75 27.05
N ARG A 252 -11.16 -3.96 27.48
CA ARG A 252 -11.65 -4.01 28.86
C ARG A 252 -12.61 -5.19 28.99
N VAL A 253 -12.10 -6.32 29.50
CA VAL A 253 -12.82 -7.61 29.54
C VAL A 253 -14.15 -7.50 30.28
N SER A 254 -14.21 -6.75 31.38
CA SER A 254 -15.43 -6.56 32.19
C SER A 254 -16.57 -5.78 31.49
N THR A 255 -16.33 -5.15 30.34
CA THR A 255 -17.36 -4.41 29.59
C THR A 255 -17.44 -4.79 28.11
N GLY A 256 -16.55 -5.67 27.63
CA GLY A 256 -16.41 -6.01 26.21
C GLY A 256 -15.97 -4.86 25.29
N ARG A 257 -15.60 -3.69 25.84
CA ARG A 257 -15.29 -2.48 25.05
C ARG A 257 -13.81 -2.37 24.73
N VAL A 258 -13.51 -2.03 23.48
CA VAL A 258 -12.19 -1.55 23.06
C VAL A 258 -11.88 -0.25 23.80
N VAL A 259 -10.69 -0.19 24.39
CA VAL A 259 -10.14 1.03 25.00
C VAL A 259 -9.10 1.60 24.04
N PRO A 260 -9.16 2.89 23.67
CA PRO A 260 -8.25 3.42 22.67
C PRO A 260 -6.78 3.33 23.09
N ALA A 261 -5.92 2.87 22.17
CA ALA A 261 -4.48 2.74 22.38
C ALA A 261 -3.82 4.06 22.79
N SER A 262 -4.29 5.18 22.23
CA SER A 262 -3.90 6.56 22.52
C SER A 262 -4.05 7.02 23.97
N ARG A 263 -4.72 6.23 24.83
CA ARG A 263 -4.77 6.47 26.29
C ARG A 263 -3.52 6.00 27.03
N TYR A 264 -2.66 5.21 26.38
CA TYR A 264 -1.47 4.60 26.98
C TYR A 264 -0.23 4.73 26.09
N LEU A 265 -0.39 4.73 24.77
CA LEU A 265 0.69 4.81 23.79
C LEU A 265 0.73 6.19 23.11
N PRO A 266 1.92 6.68 22.72
CA PRO A 266 2.04 7.80 21.78
C PRO A 266 1.40 7.46 20.42
N LEU A 267 1.25 8.45 19.54
CA LEU A 267 0.77 8.21 18.18
C LEU A 267 1.82 7.46 17.35
N ASP A 268 3.08 7.90 17.45
CA ASP A 268 4.22 7.41 16.69
C ASP A 268 5.18 6.55 17.55
N GLY A 269 6.41 6.34 17.07
CA GLY A 269 7.43 5.56 17.79
C GLY A 269 7.26 4.04 17.77
N VAL A 270 8.14 3.35 18.52
CA VAL A 270 8.34 1.88 18.50
C VAL A 270 7.14 1.09 19.08
N ALA A 271 6.33 1.72 19.90
CA ALA A 271 5.04 1.21 20.37
C ALA A 271 4.07 2.40 20.40
N GLY A 272 3.31 2.55 19.32
CA GLY A 272 2.43 3.70 19.10
C GLY A 272 1.01 3.27 18.73
N CYS A 273 0.29 4.14 18.02
CA CYS A 273 -1.08 3.90 17.59
C CYS A 273 -1.22 3.91 16.06
N ASP A 274 -2.26 3.28 15.53
CA ASP A 274 -2.72 3.49 14.15
C ASP A 274 -4.20 3.96 14.08
N ALA A 275 -4.56 4.50 12.92
CA ALA A 275 -5.89 4.96 12.57
C ALA A 275 -6.84 3.77 12.30
N GLY A 276 -7.60 3.42 13.34
CA GLY A 276 -8.64 2.39 13.28
C GLY A 276 -9.75 2.59 12.22
N PRO A 277 -10.70 1.64 12.14
CA PRO A 277 -11.63 1.52 11.02
C PRO A 277 -12.52 2.76 10.82
N PRO A 278 -13.04 2.98 9.59
CA PRO A 278 -13.86 4.15 9.26
C PRO A 278 -15.00 4.39 10.26
N GLY A 279 -14.93 5.53 10.94
CA GLY A 279 -15.82 5.90 12.05
C GLY A 279 -15.07 6.27 13.34
N THR A 280 -13.87 5.73 13.58
CA THR A 280 -13.10 5.99 14.80
C THR A 280 -12.25 7.27 14.72
N GLN A 281 -12.78 8.35 14.11
CA GLN A 281 -12.04 9.58 13.85
C GLN A 281 -11.48 10.20 15.15
N GLY A 282 -10.18 10.54 15.15
CA GLY A 282 -9.47 11.11 16.29
C GLY A 282 -9.18 10.17 17.47
N ALA A 283 -9.78 8.97 17.52
CA ALA A 283 -9.66 8.10 18.68
C ALA A 283 -8.35 7.30 18.74
N PHE A 284 -7.73 6.98 17.59
CA PHE A 284 -6.53 6.10 17.49
C PHE A 284 -6.65 4.81 18.34
N PRO A 285 -7.62 3.93 18.01
CA PRO A 285 -7.97 2.79 18.85
C PRO A 285 -7.06 1.57 18.73
N VAL A 286 -6.31 1.44 17.64
CA VAL A 286 -5.39 0.33 17.37
C VAL A 286 -4.00 0.69 17.88
N ALA A 287 -3.32 -0.26 18.52
CA ALA A 287 -1.92 -0.15 18.90
C ALA A 287 -1.04 -0.84 17.86
N GLU A 288 0.11 -0.26 17.52
CA GLU A 288 1.01 -0.78 16.48
C GLU A 288 2.46 -0.81 16.99
N LEU A 289 3.16 -1.92 16.79
CA LEU A 289 4.56 -2.11 17.21
C LEU A 289 5.51 -1.93 16.04
N ARG A 290 6.39 -0.94 16.09
CA ARG A 290 7.30 -0.56 15.00
C ARG A 290 8.77 -0.83 15.39
N PRO A 291 9.20 -2.11 15.50
CA PRO A 291 10.58 -2.46 15.82
C PRO A 291 11.56 -1.96 14.76
N GLN A 292 12.79 -1.67 15.20
CA GLN A 292 13.88 -1.24 14.32
C GLN A 292 14.20 -2.30 13.25
N PRO A 293 14.24 -1.96 11.95
CA PRO A 293 14.52 -2.92 10.86
C PRO A 293 15.87 -3.62 10.99
N ARG A 294 15.94 -4.89 10.57
CA ARG A 294 17.16 -5.72 10.55
C ARG A 294 17.11 -6.66 9.36
N GLY A 295 18.26 -7.01 8.77
CA GLY A 295 18.31 -8.07 7.75
C GLY A 295 18.06 -9.43 8.40
N GLU A 296 18.87 -9.77 9.42
CA GLU A 296 18.75 -11.01 10.18
C GLU A 296 17.38 -11.19 10.87
N PRO A 297 16.58 -12.22 10.53
CA PRO A 297 15.28 -12.50 11.14
C PRO A 297 15.32 -12.59 12.66
N ARG A 298 16.38 -13.21 13.19
CA ARG A 298 16.62 -13.36 14.63
C ARG A 298 16.84 -12.01 15.33
N ALA A 299 17.52 -11.07 14.67
CA ALA A 299 17.73 -9.73 15.19
C ALA A 299 16.44 -8.89 15.12
N LEU A 300 15.65 -9.02 14.04
CA LEU A 300 14.36 -8.36 13.91
C LEU A 300 13.37 -8.84 14.99
N LEU A 301 13.31 -10.14 15.25
CA LEU A 301 12.51 -10.71 16.34
C LEU A 301 12.96 -10.21 17.72
N ALA A 302 14.27 -10.00 17.94
CA ALA A 302 14.76 -9.38 19.17
C ALA A 302 14.31 -7.91 19.32
N GLN A 303 14.22 -7.15 18.22
CA GLN A 303 13.63 -5.81 18.22
C GLN A 303 12.12 -5.86 18.50
N LEU A 304 11.38 -6.84 17.95
CA LEU A 304 9.97 -7.05 18.27
C LEU A 304 9.75 -7.36 19.77
N MET A 305 10.57 -8.23 20.37
CA MET A 305 10.54 -8.48 21.82
C MET A 305 10.77 -7.20 22.62
N SER A 306 11.61 -6.28 22.13
CA SER A 306 11.85 -4.97 22.74
C SER A 306 10.62 -4.05 22.61
N ALA A 307 9.99 -4.01 21.43
CA ALA A 307 8.78 -3.24 21.18
C ALA A 307 7.60 -3.67 22.06
N VAL A 308 7.37 -4.99 22.20
CA VAL A 308 6.34 -5.52 23.12
C VAL A 308 6.64 -5.10 24.58
N ARG A 309 7.91 -5.11 25.01
CA ARG A 309 8.33 -4.63 26.34
C ARG A 309 8.27 -3.09 26.49
N ALA A 310 8.23 -2.33 25.40
CA ALA A 310 7.95 -0.90 25.46
C ALA A 310 6.46 -0.67 25.68
N ALA A 311 5.61 -1.28 24.85
CA ALA A 311 4.15 -1.23 24.98
C ALA A 311 3.68 -1.69 26.38
N ASP A 312 4.20 -2.81 26.89
CA ASP A 312 3.79 -3.36 28.18
C ASP A 312 4.22 -2.53 29.41
N ARG A 313 5.22 -1.65 29.26
CA ARG A 313 5.56 -0.66 30.29
C ARG A 313 4.64 0.55 30.27
N LEU A 314 4.20 0.97 29.08
CA LEU A 314 3.29 2.10 28.87
C LEU A 314 1.82 1.75 29.20
N ILE A 315 1.36 0.55 28.82
CA ILE A 315 0.02 0.04 29.13
C ILE A 315 0.01 -0.51 30.57
N THR A 316 0.02 0.42 31.52
CA THR A 316 0.08 0.14 32.97
C THR A 316 -1.18 -0.55 33.50
N ASP A 317 -2.35 -0.33 32.89
CA ASP A 317 -3.60 -0.99 33.28
C ASP A 317 -3.55 -2.51 32.99
N ARG A 318 -3.58 -3.29 34.07
CA ARG A 318 -3.54 -4.76 34.06
C ARG A 318 -4.92 -5.41 34.00
N THR A 319 -6.00 -4.63 34.05
CA THR A 319 -7.37 -5.07 33.78
C THR A 319 -7.72 -5.07 32.28
N LEU A 320 -6.86 -4.46 31.45
CA LEU A 320 -6.95 -4.52 29.99
C LEU A 320 -6.24 -5.76 29.46
N SER A 321 -6.92 -6.47 28.57
CA SER A 321 -6.36 -7.60 27.85
C SER A 321 -5.89 -7.21 26.46
N LEU A 322 -4.69 -7.65 26.06
CA LEU A 322 -4.14 -7.33 24.75
C LEU A 322 -4.56 -8.41 23.74
N ARG A 323 -5.20 -8.01 22.64
CA ARG A 323 -5.77 -8.91 21.63
C ARG A 323 -5.09 -8.71 20.26
N ALA A 324 -4.69 -9.80 19.62
CA ALA A 324 -4.17 -9.82 18.25
C ALA A 324 -4.69 -11.04 17.49
N GLY A 325 -4.56 -11.02 16.16
CA GLY A 325 -5.10 -12.02 15.24
C GLY A 325 -5.51 -11.40 13.91
N GLY A 326 -6.41 -12.06 13.18
CA GLY A 326 -6.98 -11.53 11.94
C GLY A 326 -8.18 -10.61 12.16
N MET A 327 -9.05 -10.89 13.14
CA MET A 327 -10.19 -10.06 13.53
C MET A 327 -10.69 -10.41 14.95
N PRO A 328 -9.95 -10.07 16.04
CA PRO A 328 -10.26 -10.52 17.41
C PRO A 328 -11.62 -10.08 17.94
N LEU A 329 -12.19 -9.00 17.39
CA LEU A 329 -13.53 -8.49 17.70
C LEU A 329 -14.26 -8.15 16.39
N PRO A 330 -15.59 -8.36 16.28
CA PRO A 330 -16.35 -8.06 15.05
C PRO A 330 -16.12 -6.64 14.54
N GLY A 331 -15.73 -6.52 13.26
CA GLY A 331 -15.41 -5.25 12.60
C GLY A 331 -14.00 -4.70 12.84
N TRP A 332 -13.22 -5.33 13.74
CA TRP A 332 -11.84 -4.94 14.07
C TRP A 332 -10.85 -5.90 13.42
N ALA A 333 -10.67 -5.77 12.11
CA ALA A 333 -9.57 -6.43 11.40
C ALA A 333 -8.23 -5.86 11.88
N LEU A 334 -7.21 -6.71 12.00
CA LEU A 334 -5.86 -6.29 12.41
C LEU A 334 -4.77 -6.75 11.44
N GLY A 335 -3.76 -5.92 11.27
CA GLY A 335 -2.60 -6.14 10.43
C GLY A 335 -1.40 -6.80 11.09
N GLY A 336 -0.67 -7.56 10.28
CA GLY A 336 0.69 -8.01 10.55
C GLY A 336 1.58 -7.66 9.38
N HIS A 337 1.66 -6.38 8.99
CA HIS A 337 2.39 -6.01 7.79
C HIS A 337 3.91 -6.20 7.96
N LEU A 338 4.57 -6.54 6.86
CA LEU A 338 6.01 -6.80 6.79
C LEU A 338 6.62 -5.87 5.74
N HIS A 339 7.75 -5.26 6.07
CA HIS A 339 8.45 -4.29 5.21
C HIS A 339 9.73 -4.92 4.67
N PHE A 340 10.02 -4.70 3.38
CA PHE A 340 11.18 -5.25 2.69
C PHE A 340 11.84 -4.17 1.85
N SER A 341 13.14 -3.97 2.04
CA SER A 341 14.01 -3.19 1.15
C SER A 341 15.32 -3.95 0.89
N GLY A 342 16.11 -3.51 -0.10
CA GLY A 342 17.17 -4.36 -0.68
C GLY A 342 16.63 -5.44 -1.64
N VAL A 343 15.39 -5.28 -2.11
CA VAL A 343 14.70 -6.14 -3.08
C VAL A 343 13.70 -5.30 -3.88
N THR A 344 13.57 -5.59 -5.18
CA THR A 344 12.60 -4.97 -6.09
C THR A 344 11.24 -5.63 -5.92
N LEU A 345 10.17 -4.84 -5.83
CA LEU A 345 8.83 -5.41 -5.86
C LEU A 345 8.52 -5.92 -7.28
N THR A 346 8.27 -7.23 -7.39
CA THR A 346 7.77 -7.85 -8.62
C THR A 346 6.47 -8.59 -8.37
N ALA A 347 5.66 -8.79 -9.40
CA ALA A 347 4.45 -9.60 -9.28
C ALA A 347 4.75 -11.07 -8.92
N PRO A 348 5.80 -11.74 -9.43
CA PRO A 348 6.22 -13.04 -8.92
C PRO A 348 6.54 -13.05 -7.43
N LEU A 349 7.27 -12.05 -6.92
CA LEU A 349 7.55 -11.92 -5.48
C LEU A 349 6.25 -11.74 -4.66
N LEU A 350 5.34 -10.89 -5.12
CA LEU A 350 4.05 -10.68 -4.45
C LEU A 350 3.17 -11.94 -4.47
N ARG A 351 3.19 -12.72 -5.57
CA ARG A 351 2.53 -14.04 -5.67
C ARG A 351 3.17 -15.06 -4.73
N ALA A 352 4.48 -15.04 -4.55
CA ALA A 352 5.17 -15.91 -3.61
C ALA A 352 4.76 -15.57 -2.16
N LEU A 353 4.68 -14.28 -1.80
CA LEU A 353 4.17 -13.86 -0.49
C LEU A 353 2.69 -14.25 -0.28
N ASP A 354 1.82 -14.13 -1.29
CA ASP A 354 0.42 -14.57 -1.19
C ASP A 354 0.30 -16.09 -0.98
N ASN A 355 0.95 -16.90 -1.84
CA ASN A 355 0.79 -18.35 -1.83
C ASN A 355 1.56 -19.04 -0.69
N TYR A 356 2.74 -18.53 -0.30
CA TYR A 356 3.62 -19.21 0.65
C TYR A 356 3.68 -18.55 2.04
N LEU A 357 3.10 -17.35 2.22
CA LEU A 357 3.01 -16.69 3.53
C LEU A 357 1.57 -16.38 3.96
N ALA A 358 0.74 -15.78 3.09
CA ALA A 358 -0.65 -15.49 3.45
C ALA A 358 -1.53 -16.73 3.52
N LEU A 359 -1.42 -17.68 2.58
CA LEU A 359 -2.16 -18.95 2.62
C LEU A 359 -1.89 -19.75 3.92
N PRO A 360 -0.63 -20.07 4.31
CA PRO A 360 -0.38 -20.81 5.55
C PRO A 360 -0.82 -20.06 6.81
N LEU A 361 -0.74 -18.72 6.85
CA LEU A 361 -1.28 -17.95 7.98
C LEU A 361 -2.82 -17.93 8.00
N MET A 362 -3.49 -17.89 6.84
CA MET A 362 -4.94 -18.07 6.73
C MET A 362 -5.39 -19.46 7.22
N LEU A 363 -4.61 -20.52 6.97
CA LEU A 363 -4.89 -21.85 7.52
C LEU A 363 -4.87 -21.89 9.07
N LEU A 364 -4.20 -20.92 9.72
CA LEU A 364 -4.12 -20.77 11.17
C LEU A 364 -5.07 -19.69 11.75
N GLU A 365 -5.58 -18.76 10.93
CA GLU A 365 -6.56 -17.73 11.33
C GLU A 365 -7.77 -18.30 12.10
N ASP A 366 -8.36 -17.53 13.01
CA ASP A 366 -9.67 -17.86 13.57
C ASP A 366 -10.75 -17.77 12.47
N ALA A 367 -11.79 -18.62 12.53
CA ALA A 367 -12.86 -18.61 11.53
C ALA A 367 -13.57 -17.23 11.40
N ARG A 368 -13.62 -16.46 12.50
CA ARG A 368 -14.13 -15.08 12.51
C ARG A 368 -13.34 -14.16 11.56
N ALA A 369 -12.03 -14.39 11.40
CA ALA A 369 -11.16 -13.56 10.57
C ALA A 369 -11.55 -13.57 9.09
N ALA A 370 -12.34 -14.54 8.61
CA ALA A 370 -12.89 -14.52 7.24
C ALA A 370 -13.59 -13.19 6.91
N ALA A 371 -14.32 -12.61 7.87
CA ALA A 371 -15.04 -11.34 7.71
C ALA A 371 -14.13 -10.09 7.60
N ARG A 372 -12.80 -10.23 7.78
CA ARG A 372 -11.82 -9.17 7.46
C ARG A 372 -11.76 -8.95 5.94
N ARG A 373 -11.88 -10.03 5.17
CA ARG A 373 -11.90 -10.00 3.71
C ARG A 373 -13.31 -9.59 3.24
N PRO A 374 -13.44 -8.69 2.26
CA PRO A 374 -12.39 -8.14 1.40
C PRO A 374 -11.98 -6.69 1.74
N ARG A 375 -12.22 -6.23 2.97
CA ARG A 375 -11.84 -4.87 3.41
C ARG A 375 -10.39 -4.78 3.86
N TYR A 376 -9.86 -5.89 4.37
CA TYR A 376 -8.49 -6.09 4.83
C TYR A 376 -8.05 -7.52 4.45
N GLY A 377 -6.75 -7.77 4.33
CA GLY A 377 -6.23 -9.12 4.05
C GLY A 377 -6.50 -9.63 2.63
N VAL A 378 -6.63 -8.71 1.68
CA VAL A 378 -6.79 -8.97 0.24
C VAL A 378 -5.45 -9.46 -0.32
N LEU A 379 -5.48 -10.42 -1.25
CA LEU A 379 -4.28 -10.91 -1.93
C LEU A 379 -3.62 -9.78 -2.73
N GLY A 380 -2.30 -9.65 -2.60
CA GLY A 380 -1.54 -8.58 -3.23
C GLY A 380 -1.82 -7.16 -2.71
N ASP A 381 -2.25 -7.01 -1.46
CA ASP A 381 -2.21 -5.69 -0.80
C ASP A 381 -0.76 -5.38 -0.40
N PHE A 382 -0.18 -4.37 -1.04
CA PHE A 382 1.16 -3.85 -0.76
C PHE A 382 1.14 -2.32 -0.70
N ARG A 383 2.20 -1.69 -0.21
CA ARG A 383 2.44 -0.24 -0.28
C ARG A 383 3.92 0.04 -0.54
N ILE A 384 4.24 0.78 -1.61
CA ILE A 384 5.60 1.31 -1.83
C ILE A 384 5.90 2.36 -0.75
N GLN A 385 7.08 2.31 -0.14
CA GLN A 385 7.49 3.31 0.84
C GLN A 385 8.32 4.44 0.21
N PRO A 386 8.19 5.70 0.66
CA PRO A 386 8.97 6.83 0.12
C PRO A 386 10.49 6.69 0.31
N HIS A 387 10.93 5.90 1.28
CA HIS A 387 12.35 5.61 1.57
C HIS A 387 12.89 4.36 0.83
N GLY A 388 12.16 3.87 -0.17
CA GLY A 388 12.49 2.66 -0.92
C GLY A 388 11.93 1.38 -0.28
N GLY A 389 11.80 0.34 -1.10
CA GLY A 389 11.17 -0.92 -0.69
C GLY A 389 9.64 -0.85 -0.61
N PHE A 390 9.04 -1.90 -0.04
CA PHE A 390 7.59 -2.05 0.07
C PHE A 390 7.15 -2.73 1.37
N GLU A 391 5.91 -2.44 1.75
CA GLU A 391 5.16 -3.07 2.84
C GLU A 391 4.16 -4.05 2.24
N TYR A 392 4.09 -5.27 2.77
CA TYR A 392 3.16 -6.33 2.39
C TYR A 392 2.09 -6.50 3.46
N ARG A 393 0.81 -6.43 3.07
CA ARG A 393 -0.31 -6.01 3.93
C ARG A 393 -1.44 -7.02 4.07
N THR A 394 -1.31 -8.17 3.40
CA THR A 394 -2.33 -9.22 3.38
C THR A 394 -2.45 -9.97 4.73
N LEU A 395 -1.40 -9.96 5.55
CA LEU A 395 -1.29 -10.83 6.73
C LEU A 395 -2.18 -10.40 7.91
N PRO A 396 -2.70 -11.36 8.69
CA PRO A 396 -3.27 -11.08 10.02
C PRO A 396 -2.15 -10.70 11.01
N SER A 397 -2.50 -10.08 12.13
CA SER A 397 -1.51 -9.79 13.18
C SER A 397 -0.95 -11.08 13.80
N PHE A 398 0.28 -11.42 13.40
CA PHE A 398 1.02 -12.56 13.91
C PHE A 398 1.48 -12.39 15.38
N LEU A 399 1.19 -11.26 16.02
CA LEU A 399 1.40 -11.05 17.47
C LEU A 399 0.58 -12.00 18.37
N VAL A 400 -0.38 -12.74 17.80
CA VAL A 400 -1.19 -13.74 18.52
C VAL A 400 -0.35 -14.76 19.31
N SER A 401 0.90 -15.07 18.89
CA SER A 401 1.89 -15.69 19.78
C SER A 401 3.35 -15.54 19.27
N PRO A 402 4.35 -15.66 20.16
CA PRO A 402 5.76 -15.71 19.76
C PRO A 402 6.12 -16.83 18.77
N VAL A 403 5.36 -17.94 18.74
CA VAL A 403 5.60 -19.05 17.80
C VAL A 403 5.17 -18.67 16.39
N ILE A 404 3.98 -18.09 16.25
CA ILE A 404 3.47 -17.62 14.95
C ILE A 404 4.32 -16.48 14.41
N ALA A 405 4.71 -15.52 15.24
CA ALA A 405 5.62 -14.44 14.84
C ALA A 405 6.99 -14.95 14.39
N LYS A 406 7.61 -15.90 15.11
CA LYS A 406 8.88 -16.53 14.70
C LYS A 406 8.73 -17.21 13.34
N GLY A 407 7.70 -18.04 13.17
CA GLY A 407 7.44 -18.74 11.90
C GLY A 407 7.20 -17.78 10.75
N ALA A 408 6.33 -16.78 10.93
CA ALA A 408 6.00 -15.79 9.90
C ALA A 408 7.24 -14.99 9.44
N VAL A 409 8.09 -14.54 10.37
CA VAL A 409 9.26 -13.70 10.04
C VAL A 409 10.36 -14.51 9.35
N PHE A 410 10.67 -15.72 9.81
CA PHE A 410 11.65 -16.59 9.14
C PHE A 410 11.14 -17.11 7.78
N LEU A 411 9.85 -17.45 7.68
CA LEU A 411 9.23 -17.88 6.43
C LEU A 411 9.21 -16.74 5.41
N ALA A 412 8.86 -15.52 5.82
CA ALA A 412 8.92 -14.34 4.98
C ALA A 412 10.34 -14.07 4.45
N HIS A 413 11.36 -14.07 5.31
CA HIS A 413 12.74 -13.89 4.87
C HIS A 413 13.15 -14.94 3.83
N LEU A 414 12.90 -16.22 4.11
CA LEU A 414 13.24 -17.30 3.19
C LEU A 414 12.52 -17.17 1.84
N ILE A 415 11.24 -16.80 1.85
CA ILE A 415 10.46 -16.52 0.63
C ILE A 415 11.07 -15.37 -0.17
N VAL A 416 11.39 -14.23 0.46
CA VAL A 416 11.94 -13.08 -0.26
C VAL A 416 13.34 -13.37 -0.82
N SER A 417 14.20 -14.08 -0.08
CA SER A 417 15.52 -14.53 -0.56
C SER A 417 15.48 -15.57 -1.68
N ARG A 418 14.33 -16.21 -1.96
CA ARG A 418 14.18 -17.37 -2.87
C ARG A 418 12.88 -17.38 -3.68
N TYR A 419 12.27 -16.23 -3.96
CA TYR A 419 10.92 -16.19 -4.57
C TYR A 419 10.90 -16.78 -5.99
N GLU A 420 12.05 -16.77 -6.66
CA GLU A 420 12.29 -17.33 -7.98
C GLU A 420 12.11 -18.86 -8.02
N ASP A 421 12.43 -19.55 -6.92
CA ASP A 421 12.26 -21.00 -6.77
C ASP A 421 10.78 -21.38 -6.47
N LEU A 422 9.96 -20.41 -6.03
CA LEU A 422 8.61 -20.60 -5.49
C LEU A 422 7.52 -20.43 -6.56
N THR A 423 7.50 -21.39 -7.48
CA THR A 423 6.76 -21.32 -8.76
C THR A 423 5.27 -21.69 -8.68
N LEU A 424 4.80 -22.41 -7.65
CA LEU A 424 3.40 -22.87 -7.58
C LEU A 424 2.45 -21.75 -7.09
N ARG A 425 1.34 -21.57 -7.81
CA ARG A 425 0.36 -20.49 -7.55
C ARG A 425 -1.08 -21.02 -7.41
N PRO A 426 -1.39 -21.87 -6.40
CA PRO A 426 -2.74 -22.38 -6.20
C PRO A 426 -3.81 -21.29 -6.09
N LEU A 427 -3.52 -20.14 -5.48
CA LEU A 427 -4.47 -19.03 -5.33
C LEU A 427 -4.85 -18.34 -6.66
N ASP A 428 -4.16 -18.64 -7.76
CA ASP A 428 -4.61 -18.19 -9.08
C ASP A 428 -5.84 -19.01 -9.54
N ARG A 429 -6.01 -20.27 -9.12
CA ARG A 429 -7.20 -21.07 -9.43
C ARG A 429 -8.48 -20.46 -8.86
N GLU A 430 -9.57 -20.52 -9.61
CA GLU A 430 -10.83 -19.87 -9.24
C GLU A 430 -11.50 -20.44 -7.98
N ASP A 431 -11.40 -21.75 -7.78
CA ASP A 431 -11.93 -22.45 -6.62
C ASP A 431 -11.15 -22.11 -5.34
N LEU A 432 -9.82 -22.17 -5.40
CA LEU A 432 -8.95 -21.84 -4.27
C LEU A 432 -8.96 -20.33 -3.95
N HIS A 433 -9.09 -19.49 -4.97
CA HIS A 433 -9.36 -18.06 -4.79
C HIS A 433 -10.71 -17.84 -4.09
N ALA A 434 -11.78 -18.55 -4.47
CA ALA A 434 -13.06 -18.42 -3.77
C ALA A 434 -12.97 -18.91 -2.30
N ALA A 435 -12.23 -19.98 -2.05
CA ALA A 435 -11.96 -20.52 -0.71
C ALA A 435 -11.22 -19.51 0.20
N TYR A 436 -10.15 -18.88 -0.29
CA TYR A 436 -9.39 -17.89 0.49
C TYR A 436 -10.25 -16.70 0.95
N TYR A 437 -11.09 -16.15 0.06
CA TYR A 437 -11.95 -15.00 0.39
C TYR A 437 -13.20 -15.37 1.20
N SER A 438 -13.70 -16.61 1.11
CA SER A 438 -14.80 -17.09 1.96
C SER A 438 -14.36 -17.58 3.34
N GLY A 439 -13.08 -17.96 3.49
CA GLY A 439 -12.55 -18.54 4.72
C GLY A 439 -12.56 -20.08 4.75
N ASP A 440 -13.00 -20.75 3.68
CA ASP A 440 -12.96 -22.21 3.60
C ASP A 440 -11.51 -22.72 3.52
N LYS A 441 -11.09 -23.43 4.57
CA LYS A 441 -9.74 -24.00 4.68
C LYS A 441 -9.61 -25.34 3.98
N THR A 442 -10.71 -26.04 3.71
CA THR A 442 -10.74 -27.44 3.30
C THR A 442 -9.94 -27.69 2.00
N PRO A 443 -10.21 -26.99 0.88
CA PRO A 443 -9.42 -27.18 -0.34
C PRO A 443 -8.04 -26.49 -0.26
N LEU A 444 -7.88 -25.48 0.61
CA LEU A 444 -6.61 -24.78 0.82
C LEU A 444 -5.57 -25.62 1.56
N ARG A 445 -5.98 -26.47 2.52
CA ARG A 445 -5.06 -27.43 3.16
C ARG A 445 -4.47 -28.41 2.16
N ALA A 446 -5.30 -29.00 1.30
CA ALA A 446 -4.85 -29.88 0.24
C ALA A 446 -3.90 -29.16 -0.74
N ALA A 447 -4.21 -27.90 -1.08
CA ALA A 447 -3.37 -27.07 -1.94
C ALA A 447 -2.04 -26.63 -1.29
N PHE A 448 -1.95 -26.60 0.04
CA PHE A 448 -0.74 -26.21 0.76
C PHE A 448 0.35 -27.29 0.79
N ILE A 449 -0.02 -28.58 0.75
CA ILE A 449 0.92 -29.71 0.80
C ILE A 449 2.10 -29.58 -0.20
N PRO A 450 1.89 -29.32 -1.51
CA PRO A 450 3.00 -29.13 -2.44
C PRO A 450 3.79 -27.83 -2.22
N LEU A 451 3.19 -26.79 -1.62
CA LEU A 451 3.90 -25.55 -1.25
C LEU A 451 4.85 -25.80 -0.10
N GLN A 452 4.39 -26.57 0.91
CA GLN A 452 5.19 -27.01 2.05
C GLN A 452 6.39 -27.87 1.61
N ALA A 453 6.21 -28.69 0.55
CA ALA A 453 7.29 -29.46 -0.05
C ALA A 453 8.33 -28.56 -0.74
N GLN A 454 7.91 -27.58 -1.56
CA GLN A 454 8.85 -26.63 -2.18
C GLN A 454 9.60 -25.77 -1.14
N LEU A 455 8.91 -25.27 -0.11
CA LEU A 455 9.54 -24.51 0.99
C LEU A 455 10.66 -25.30 1.66
N ARG A 456 10.42 -26.58 1.98
CA ARG A 456 11.41 -27.49 2.58
C ARG A 456 12.60 -27.80 1.67
N GLY A 457 12.45 -27.65 0.35
CA GLY A 457 13.52 -27.81 -0.63
C GLY A 457 14.41 -26.57 -0.81
N LEU A 458 14.06 -25.41 -0.25
CA LEU A 458 14.78 -24.16 -0.52
C LEU A 458 16.19 -24.11 0.10
N PRO A 459 17.21 -23.59 -0.62
CA PRO A 459 18.51 -23.29 -0.04
C PRO A 459 18.40 -22.21 1.04
N GLY A 460 18.61 -22.62 2.30
CA GLY A 460 18.40 -21.81 3.51
C GLY A 460 17.33 -22.36 4.46
N TYR A 461 16.52 -23.34 4.03
CA TYR A 461 15.45 -23.90 4.86
C TYR A 461 15.99 -24.57 6.13
N ALA A 462 17.09 -25.33 6.04
CA ALA A 462 17.65 -26.06 7.18
C ALA A 462 18.03 -25.15 8.37
N GLN A 463 18.52 -23.94 8.07
CA GLN A 463 18.87 -22.92 9.07
C GLN A 463 17.62 -22.27 9.68
N ALA A 464 16.54 -22.12 8.90
CA ALA A 464 15.27 -21.53 9.33
C ALA A 464 14.31 -22.55 9.99
N ALA A 465 14.51 -23.84 9.77
CA ALA A 465 13.57 -24.92 10.12
C ALA A 465 13.17 -24.92 11.61
N ALA A 466 14.09 -24.64 12.52
CA ALA A 466 13.82 -24.55 13.97
C ALA A 466 12.79 -23.46 14.35
N TYR A 467 12.55 -22.49 13.46
CA TYR A 467 11.57 -21.42 13.63
C TYR A 467 10.31 -21.61 12.75
N ILE A 468 10.45 -22.25 11.58
CA ILE A 468 9.35 -22.48 10.63
C ILE A 468 8.55 -23.75 10.95
N GLU A 469 9.21 -24.87 11.25
CA GLU A 469 8.52 -26.16 11.50
C GLU A 469 7.48 -26.12 12.63
N PRO A 470 7.64 -25.37 13.74
CA PRO A 470 6.57 -25.22 14.74
C PRO A 470 5.28 -24.61 14.19
N LEU A 471 5.36 -23.71 13.20
CA LEU A 471 4.20 -23.12 12.53
C LEU A 471 3.57 -24.14 11.57
N LEU A 472 4.39 -24.85 10.78
CA LEU A 472 3.93 -25.90 9.88
C LEU A 472 3.28 -27.07 10.63
N GLY A 473 3.80 -27.43 11.80
CA GLY A 473 3.23 -28.43 12.69
C GLY A 473 1.84 -28.05 13.18
N TYR A 474 1.56 -26.77 13.43
CA TYR A 474 0.21 -26.32 13.76
C TYR A 474 -0.75 -26.43 12.56
N ILE A 475 -0.29 -26.16 11.34
CA ILE A 475 -1.10 -26.34 10.12
C ILE A 475 -1.46 -27.82 9.91
N ALA A 476 -0.47 -28.71 10.07
CA ALA A 476 -0.65 -30.16 9.95
C ALA A 476 -1.51 -30.76 11.07
N GLN A 477 -1.51 -30.16 12.26
CA GLN A 477 -2.43 -30.48 13.37
C GLN A 477 -3.81 -29.82 13.21
N GLU A 478 -4.11 -29.22 12.05
CA GLU A 478 -5.34 -28.49 11.73
C GLU A 478 -5.66 -27.28 12.63
N ARG A 479 -4.75 -26.88 13.52
CA ARG A 479 -5.00 -25.93 14.61
C ARG A 479 -5.29 -24.53 14.09
N THR A 480 -6.34 -23.91 14.62
CA THR A 480 -6.51 -22.44 14.60
C THR A 480 -5.84 -21.83 15.83
N TRP A 481 -5.44 -20.57 15.74
CA TRP A 481 -5.14 -19.78 16.94
C TRP A 481 -6.44 -19.26 17.58
N ASP A 482 -6.35 -18.87 18.85
CA ASP A 482 -7.47 -18.28 19.60
C ASP A 482 -7.20 -16.79 19.82
N GLU A 483 -7.97 -15.95 19.11
CA GLU A 483 -7.87 -14.48 19.16
C GLU A 483 -8.53 -13.89 20.43
N SER A 484 -9.14 -14.73 21.27
CA SER A 484 -9.68 -14.37 22.59
C SER A 484 -8.69 -14.57 23.76
N ARG A 485 -7.41 -14.87 23.46
CA ARG A 485 -6.32 -14.95 24.45
C ARG A 485 -5.69 -13.58 24.74
N ASP A 486 -5.10 -13.45 25.92
CA ASP A 486 -4.28 -12.29 26.26
C ASP A 486 -2.83 -12.51 25.81
N ILE A 487 -2.39 -11.78 24.79
CA ILE A 487 -1.04 -11.93 24.26
C ILE A 487 0.03 -11.48 25.26
N ARG A 488 -0.27 -10.55 26.20
CA ARG A 488 0.70 -10.02 27.17
C ARG A 488 1.43 -11.14 27.91
N SER A 489 0.66 -12.13 28.39
CA SER A 489 1.18 -13.31 29.10
C SER A 489 2.14 -14.17 28.26
N LEU A 490 1.84 -14.34 26.96
CA LEU A 490 2.63 -15.16 26.05
C LEU A 490 4.02 -14.57 25.81
N TRP A 491 4.07 -13.25 25.57
CA TRP A 491 5.30 -12.52 25.27
C TRP A 491 6.15 -12.20 26.50
N GLN A 492 5.57 -12.18 27.71
CA GLN A 492 6.29 -12.08 28.98
C GLN A 492 6.94 -13.41 29.42
N SER A 493 6.39 -14.56 29.00
CA SER A 493 6.83 -15.89 29.45
C SER A 493 8.30 -16.21 29.10
N LYS A 494 8.98 -17.04 29.92
CA LYS A 494 10.34 -17.52 29.63
C LYS A 494 10.46 -18.29 28.30
N ALA A 495 9.36 -18.82 27.76
CA ALA A 495 9.32 -19.44 26.42
C ALA A 495 9.53 -18.39 25.29
N GLY A 496 9.09 -17.14 25.50
CA GLY A 496 9.42 -16.02 24.61
C GLY A 496 10.92 -15.72 24.61
N ALA A 497 11.57 -15.85 25.77
CA ALA A 497 13.01 -15.60 25.96
C ALA A 497 13.94 -16.71 25.43
N GLY A 498 13.41 -17.72 24.72
CA GLY A 498 14.17 -18.77 24.05
C GLY A 498 14.96 -18.29 22.82
N ILE A 499 15.85 -17.31 23.01
CA ILE A 499 16.85 -16.83 22.05
C ILE A 499 18.21 -16.89 22.76
N LYS A 500 18.71 -18.10 23.04
CA LYS A 500 20.05 -18.29 23.62
C LYS A 500 21.07 -17.69 22.66
N SER A 501 21.84 -16.69 23.09
CA SER A 501 22.98 -16.15 22.36
C SER A 501 24.01 -17.25 22.11
N GLY A 502 24.43 -17.36 20.85
CA GLY A 502 25.10 -18.52 20.25
C GLY A 502 24.74 -18.56 18.77
#